data_AF-A0A165SNX4-F1
#
_entry.id   AF-A0A165SNX4-F1
#
_cell.length_a   1.000
_cell.length_b   1.000
_cell.length_c   1.000
_cell.angle_alpha   90.00
_cell.angle_beta   90.00
_cell.angle_gamma   90.00
#
_symmetry.space_group_name_H-M   'P 1'
#
loop_
_entity.id
_entity.type
_entity.pdbx_description
1 polymer ?
#
loop_
_entity_poly.entity_id
_entity_poly.type
_entity_poly.pdbx_seq_one_letter_code
_entity_poly.pdbx_strand_id
1 'polypeptide(L)' 'MCASSRMVVRRRGSAAASVTACTLLPYEPGFDLGPTLAGAAGPVALNHPHCAKFCVLGGASCSA' A
#
# COMPACT_ATOMS: atom_id res chain seq x y z
N MET A 1 -2.93 5.29 -5.54
CA MET A 1 -3.51 4.86 -4.25
C MET A 1 -3.39 3.33 -4.08
N CYS A 2 -3.99 2.69 -3.06
CA CYS A 2 -3.77 1.29 -2.69
C CYS A 2 -3.81 0.29 -3.86
N ALA A 3 -4.77 0.44 -4.77
CA ALA A 3 -4.93 -0.47 -5.90
C ALA A 3 -3.79 -0.37 -6.92
N SER A 4 -3.44 0.85 -7.34
CA SER A 4 -2.59 1.10 -8.51
C SER A 4 -1.17 1.59 -8.19
N SER A 5 -0.92 2.05 -6.96
CA SER A 5 0.37 2.64 -6.58
C SER A 5 1.03 1.83 -5.47
N ARG A 6 2.36 1.93 -5.41
CA ARG A 6 3.21 1.24 -4.45
C ARG A 6 4.14 2.24 -3.77
N MET A 7 4.44 2.00 -2.51
CA MET A 7 5.48 2.71 -1.77
C MET A 7 6.59 1.73 -1.41
N VAL A 8 7.85 2.17 -1.48
CA VAL A 8 8.98 1.40 -0.95
C VAL A 8 9.32 1.99 0.41
N VAL A 9 9.09 1.21 1.46
CA VAL A 9 9.22 1.67 2.85
C VAL A 9 10.31 0.90 3.56
N ARG A 10 11.25 1.63 4.17
CA ARG A 10 12.20 1.06 5.14
C ARG A 10 11.78 1.49 6.53
N ARG A 11 11.25 0.55 7.30
CA ARG A 11 10.80 0.80 8.67
C ARG A 11 12.02 0.92 9.60
N ARG A 12 11.89 1.72 10.65
CA ARG A 12 12.98 1.86 11.63
C ARG A 12 13.30 0.50 12.25
N GLY A 13 14.56 0.08 12.17
CA GLY A 13 15.00 -1.22 12.67
C GLY A 13 14.77 -2.40 11.74
N SER A 14 14.15 -2.22 10.56
CA SER A 14 14.07 -3.30 9.58
C SER A 14 15.40 -3.48 8.85
N ALA A 15 15.80 -4.74 8.64
CA ALA A 15 17.04 -5.07 7.93
C ALA A 15 16.98 -4.68 6.44
N ALA A 16 15.77 -4.67 5.86
CA ALA A 16 15.54 -4.34 4.46
C ALA A 16 14.30 -3.46 4.30
N ALA A 17 14.19 -2.81 3.14
CA ALA A 17 12.95 -2.18 2.71
C ALA A 17 11.94 -3.23 2.22
N SER A 18 10.66 -2.88 2.30
CA SER A 18 9.57 -3.67 1.72
C SER A 18 8.71 -2.81 0.81
N VAL A 19 8.08 -3.43 -0.17
CA VAL A 19 7.10 -2.79 -1.03
C VAL A 19 5.73 -2.91 -0.37
N THR A 20 5.04 -1.79 -0.22
CA THR A 20 3.70 -1.74 0.37
C THR A 20 2.71 -1.10 -0.59
N ALA A 21 1.43 -1.43 -0.47
CA ALA A 21 0.38 -0.69 -1.16
C ALA A 21 0.42 0.78 -0.72
N CYS A 22 0.13 1.71 -1.63
CA CYS A 22 0.06 3.13 -1.26
C CYS A 22 -1.18 3.40 -0.40
N THR A 23 -1.02 3.43 0.92
CA THR A 23 -2.09 3.56 1.91
C THR A 23 -1.70 4.51 3.06
N LEU A 24 -2.70 5.08 3.73
CA LEU A 24 -2.54 5.81 5.00
C LEU A 24 -2.47 4.85 6.22
N LEU A 25 -2.43 3.54 5.97
CA LEU A 25 -2.35 2.48 6.97
C LEU A 25 -0.97 1.79 6.91
N PRO A 26 0.13 2.47 7.28
CA PRO A 26 1.51 2.04 6.98
C PRO A 26 1.96 0.76 7.69
N TYR A 27 1.22 0.32 8.71
CA TYR A 27 1.54 -0.84 9.54
C TYR A 27 0.55 -1.99 9.37
N GLU A 28 -0.46 -1.84 8.51
CA GLU A 28 -1.40 -2.93 8.21
C GLU A 28 -0.68 -4.04 7.43
N PRO A 29 -0.52 -5.24 8.00
CA PRO A 29 0.27 -6.31 7.38
C PRO A 29 -0.29 -6.75 6.03
N GLY A 30 -1.62 -6.67 5.84
CA GLY A 30 -2.27 -7.01 4.58
C GLY A 30 -1.90 -6.10 3.40
N PHE A 31 -1.26 -4.95 3.65
CA PHE A 31 -0.74 -4.05 2.63
C PHE A 31 0.78 -4.15 2.44
N ASP A 32 1.47 -5.02 3.18
CA ASP A 32 2.88 -5.33 2.93
C ASP A 32 2.97 -6.41 1.86
N LEU A 33 3.55 -6.08 0.71
CA LEU A 33 3.57 -6.93 -0.49
C LEU A 33 4.94 -7.62 -0.66
N GLY A 34 5.82 -7.46 0.32
CA GLY A 34 7.11 -8.13 0.37
C GLY A 34 8.25 -7.37 -0.32
N PRO A 35 9.41 -8.02 -0.48
CA PRO A 35 10.68 -7.33 -0.67
C PRO A 35 10.97 -6.88 -2.11
N THR A 36 10.13 -7.25 -3.09
CA THR A 36 10.43 -7.03 -4.51
C THR A 36 9.29 -6.35 -5.24
N LEU A 37 9.63 -5.56 -6.27
CA LEU A 37 8.64 -4.93 -7.14
C LEU A 37 7.82 -5.95 -7.93
N ALA A 38 8.47 -7.03 -8.40
CA ALA A 38 7.80 -8.10 -9.13
C ALA A 38 6.75 -8.81 -8.27
N GLY A 39 7.07 -9.13 -7.02
CA GLY A 39 6.11 -9.74 -6.07
C GLY A 39 4.96 -8.80 -5.70
N ALA A 40 5.20 -7.49 -5.73
CA ALA A 40 4.21 -6.48 -5.37
C ALA A 40 3.25 -6.06 -6.51
N ALA A 41 3.40 -6.61 -7.71
CA ALA A 41 2.58 -6.27 -8.87
C ALA A 41 1.15 -6.86 -8.82
N GLY A 42 0.86 -7.70 -7.82
CA GLY A 42 -0.45 -8.34 -7.65
C GLY A 42 -1.58 -7.38 -7.22
N PRO A 43 -2.84 -7.84 -7.33
CA PRO A 43 -4.00 -7.10 -6.84
C PRO A 43 -3.97 -6.98 -5.31
N VAL A 44 -4.52 -5.87 -4.80
CA VAL A 44 -4.65 -5.61 -3.36
C VAL A 44 -6.13 -5.71 -2.98
N ALA A 45 -6.46 -6.54 -2.01
CA ALA A 45 -7.83 -6.64 -1.49
C ALA A 45 -8.20 -5.34 -0.76
N LEU A 46 -9.30 -4.70 -1.19
CA LEU A 46 -9.78 -3.43 -0.63
C LEU A 46 -10.78 -3.69 0.50
N ASN A 47 -10.34 -4.37 1.56
CA ASN A 47 -11.19 -4.90 2.63
C ASN A 47 -11.20 -4.06 3.93
N HIS A 48 -10.50 -2.92 3.97
CA HIS A 48 -10.52 -2.04 5.14
C HIS A 48 -11.76 -1.12 5.13
N PRO A 49 -12.36 -0.76 6.29
CA PRO A 49 -13.45 0.23 6.38
C PRO A 49 -13.18 1.58 5.68
N HIS A 50 -11.90 1.94 5.52
CA HIS A 50 -11.44 3.14 4.83
C HIS A 50 -11.31 2.96 3.31
N CYS A 51 -11.19 1.73 2.82
CA CYS A 51 -11.07 1.46 1.38
C CYS A 51 -12.30 1.96 0.62
N ALA A 52 -13.51 1.73 1.14
CA ALA A 52 -14.75 2.25 0.54
C ALA A 52 -14.81 3.79 0.54
N LYS A 53 -14.23 4.44 1.56
CA LYS A 53 -14.28 5.90 1.74
C LYS A 53 -13.26 6.65 0.88
N PHE A 54 -12.06 6.09 0.70
CA PHE A 54 -10.94 6.78 0.05
C PHE A 54 -10.45 6.13 -1.25
N CYS A 55 -10.53 4.80 -1.38
CA CYS A 55 -9.93 4.06 -2.50
C CYS A 55 -10.93 3.60 -3.56
N VAL A 56 -12.11 3.12 -3.19
CA VAL A 56 -13.03 2.43 -4.11
C VAL A 56 -13.92 3.39 -4.90
N LEU A 57 -14.15 4.61 -4.40
CA LEU A 57 -14.90 5.68 -5.11
C LEU A 57 -14.00 6.77 -5.70
N GLY A 58 -12.70 6.47 -5.89
CA GLY A 58 -11.92 7.04 -7.00
C GLY A 58 -11.56 8.52 -6.95
N GLY A 59 -11.17 9.08 -5.79
CA GLY A 59 -10.76 10.49 -5.73
C GLY A 59 -9.52 10.81 -4.90
N ALA A 60 -9.05 9.90 -4.05
CA ALA A 60 -7.91 10.20 -3.18
C ALA A 60 -6.62 10.24 -3.99
N SER A 61 -6.10 11.45 -4.19
CA SER A 61 -4.79 11.73 -4.77
C SER A 61 -3.88 12.33 -3.71
N CYS A 62 -2.62 11.87 -3.69
CA CYS A 62 -1.55 12.56 -2.97
C CYS A 62 -0.78 13.52 -3.90
N SER A 63 -1.32 13.85 -5.08
CA SER A 63 -0.77 14.90 -5.94
C SER A 63 -0.94 16.25 -5.26
N ALA A 64 0.15 17.00 -5.15
CA ALA A 64 0.14 18.41 -4.82
C ALA A 64 -0.41 19.23 -5.99
#